data_AF-A0A3L7XD10-F1
#
_entry.id   AF-A0A3L7XD10-F1
#
_cell.length_a   1.000
_cell.length_b   1.000
_cell.length_c   1.000
_cell.angle_alpha   90.00
_cell.angle_beta   90.00
_cell.angle_gamma   90.00
#
_symmetry.space_group_name_H-M   'P 1'
#
loop_
_entity.id
_entity.type
_entity.pdbx_description
1 polymer ?
#
loop_
_entity_poly.entity_id
_entity_poly.type
_entity_poly.pdbx_seq_one_letter_code
_entity_poly.pdbx_strand_id
1 'polypeptide(L)'
;MPSRRRRRPRRRSSSVRRGPPTAPWVPGTCTAPSTLRTRTKALRHRPLARPPPILGTRARARRRLRGGGCMRIVLFGQAAFGKDVFEQLRAAGEDVVGVSTPRQGARPDPLFEAASQAGVPVIETPMLRQDDPFQKFVAWQPELLVFAFVTDIVRKRVLDAATHGAIQYHPSLLPLHRGRTAMNWAIISGARQTGLTIFWVDEGIDTGPIILQRTVEIADDDSVGTLYFQHLYPLGVEALVEGVRLVREGVAERTPQDETQATYEPPCGPEHAKIDWMQHGRVVGAHIRGCDPQPGAAASLRGETVRLFEGRYRPGAPGEPPGTVLAAMGATVEIAAIGGTISVGRAQRDGDPKAAASDVLRPGDLLERLP
;
A
#
# COMPACT_ATOMS: atom_id res chain seq x y z
N MET A 1 38.61 -47.53 -12.00
CA MET A 1 37.66 -48.64 -12.31
C MET A 1 37.54 -49.55 -11.10
N PRO A 2 36.38 -50.19 -10.80
CA PRO A 2 35.02 -50.05 -11.37
C PRO A 2 34.01 -49.58 -10.29
N SER A 3 33.26 -48.49 -10.50
CA SER A 3 31.93 -48.44 -11.13
C SER A 3 30.89 -49.47 -10.63
N ARG A 4 29.95 -49.03 -9.78
CA ARG A 4 28.60 -49.64 -9.71
C ARG A 4 27.52 -48.58 -9.77
N ARG A 5 26.97 -48.45 -10.98
CA ARG A 5 25.69 -47.79 -11.31
C ARG A 5 24.55 -48.52 -10.60
N ARG A 6 23.61 -47.79 -9.99
CA ARG A 6 22.26 -48.30 -9.72
C ARG A 6 21.20 -47.36 -10.32
N ARG A 7 20.18 -48.03 -10.84
CA ARG A 7 19.23 -47.62 -11.89
C ARG A 7 18.13 -46.70 -11.36
N ARG A 8 17.72 -45.73 -12.18
CA ARG A 8 16.43 -45.03 -12.08
C ARG A 8 15.27 -45.98 -12.47
N PRO A 9 14.11 -45.95 -11.80
CA PRO A 9 12.89 -46.52 -12.35
C PRO A 9 12.13 -45.51 -13.22
N ARG A 10 11.55 -46.04 -14.30
CA ARG A 10 10.79 -45.35 -15.34
C ARG A 10 9.38 -44.97 -14.89
N ARG A 11 8.89 -43.88 -15.49
CA ARG A 11 7.50 -43.41 -15.55
C ARG A 11 6.50 -44.53 -15.85
N ARG A 12 5.35 -44.50 -15.18
CA ARG A 12 4.10 -45.10 -15.65
C ARG A 12 3.06 -44.00 -15.83
N SER A 13 2.64 -43.81 -17.08
CA SER A 13 1.48 -43.05 -17.51
C SER A 13 0.22 -43.89 -17.28
N SER A 14 -0.75 -43.37 -16.54
CA SER A 14 -2.10 -43.94 -16.48
C SER A 14 -3.10 -43.03 -17.19
N SER A 15 -3.78 -43.63 -18.15
CA SER A 15 -4.78 -43.11 -19.05
C SER A 15 -6.08 -42.69 -18.37
N VAL A 16 -6.55 -41.50 -18.77
CA VAL A 16 -7.93 -41.13 -19.16
C VAL A 16 -9.05 -42.12 -18.81
N ARG A 17 -10.03 -41.64 -18.03
CA ARG A 17 -11.44 -42.08 -18.11
C ARG A 17 -12.33 -40.86 -18.29
N ARG A 18 -13.14 -40.91 -19.36
CA ARG A 18 -14.18 -39.95 -19.74
C ARG A 18 -15.46 -40.25 -18.95
N GLY A 19 -16.08 -39.23 -18.37
CA GLY A 19 -17.48 -39.26 -17.92
C GLY A 19 -18.42 -38.72 -19.02
N PRO A 20 -19.71 -39.12 -19.02
CA PRO A 20 -20.65 -38.85 -20.11
C PRO A 20 -21.27 -37.43 -20.07
N PRO A 21 -21.87 -36.95 -21.18
CA PRO A 21 -22.32 -35.56 -21.36
C PRO A 21 -23.83 -35.38 -21.17
N THR A 22 -24.26 -34.18 -20.77
CA THR A 22 -25.58 -33.51 -21.01
C THR A 22 -25.64 -32.25 -20.14
N ALA A 23 -26.17 -31.07 -20.48
CA ALA A 23 -26.83 -30.49 -21.64
C ALA A 23 -26.72 -28.93 -21.51
N PRO A 24 -26.99 -28.14 -22.56
CA PRO A 24 -26.58 -26.73 -22.65
C PRO A 24 -27.60 -25.75 -22.03
N TRP A 25 -27.08 -24.71 -21.38
CA TRP A 25 -27.85 -23.54 -20.94
C TRP A 25 -27.78 -22.44 -22.01
N VAL A 26 -28.94 -22.02 -22.52
CA VAL A 26 -29.12 -20.98 -23.55
C VAL A 26 -29.91 -19.82 -22.91
N PRO A 27 -29.60 -18.54 -23.22
CA PRO A 27 -29.94 -17.42 -22.37
C PRO A 27 -31.37 -16.91 -22.60
N GLY A 28 -32.08 -16.68 -21.49
CA GLY A 28 -33.39 -16.02 -21.50
C GLY A 28 -33.24 -14.51 -21.60
N THR A 29 -33.47 -13.96 -22.79
CA THR A 29 -33.86 -12.57 -23.00
C THR A 29 -35.29 -12.36 -22.50
N CYS A 30 -35.52 -11.39 -21.63
CA CYS A 30 -36.86 -10.81 -21.43
C CYS A 30 -36.79 -9.30 -21.31
N THR A 31 -37.27 -8.69 -22.39
CA THR A 31 -37.75 -7.35 -22.66
C THR A 31 -38.39 -6.59 -21.50
N ALA A 32 -38.09 -5.29 -21.44
CA ALA A 32 -38.78 -4.27 -20.68
C ALA A 32 -40.24 -4.06 -21.14
N PRO A 33 -41.16 -3.67 -20.24
CA PRO A 33 -42.36 -2.97 -20.62
C PRO A 33 -42.18 -1.45 -20.50
N SER A 34 -42.77 -0.81 -21.48
CA SER A 34 -42.84 0.61 -21.76
C SER A 34 -43.83 1.36 -20.85
N THR A 35 -43.63 2.68 -20.84
CA THR A 35 -44.63 3.75 -20.74
C THR A 35 -45.44 3.89 -19.44
N LEU A 36 -45.26 5.05 -18.79
CA LEU A 36 -46.35 6.04 -18.69
C LEU A 36 -45.77 7.43 -18.42
N ARG A 37 -45.85 8.28 -19.45
CA ARG A 37 -45.77 9.74 -19.35
C ARG A 37 -47.09 10.24 -18.78
N THR A 38 -47.06 10.89 -17.64
CA THR A 38 -48.10 11.85 -17.25
C THR A 38 -47.59 13.27 -17.46
N ARG A 39 -48.31 13.99 -18.31
CA ARG A 39 -48.17 15.43 -18.52
C ARG A 39 -48.93 16.14 -17.41
N THR A 40 -48.30 17.09 -16.75
CA THR A 40 -48.99 18.18 -16.05
C THR A 40 -48.40 19.51 -16.52
N LYS A 41 -49.19 20.22 -17.34
CA LYS A 41 -49.24 21.69 -17.42
C LYS A 41 -49.77 22.17 -16.05
N ALA A 42 -49.44 23.32 -15.47
CA ALA A 42 -48.70 24.51 -15.85
C ALA A 42 -48.42 25.28 -14.55
N LEU A 43 -47.48 26.24 -14.56
CA LEU A 43 -47.73 27.63 -14.15
C LEU A 43 -46.51 28.46 -14.54
N ARG A 44 -46.78 29.51 -15.32
CA ARG A 44 -45.79 30.47 -15.81
C ARG A 44 -45.63 31.56 -14.75
N HIS A 45 -44.41 31.75 -14.26
CA HIS A 45 -43.99 33.01 -13.66
C HIS A 45 -42.65 33.43 -14.28
N ARG A 46 -42.57 34.69 -14.69
CA ARG A 46 -41.36 35.39 -15.14
C ARG A 46 -41.54 36.87 -14.75
N PRO A 47 -40.46 37.63 -14.50
CA PRO A 47 -39.36 37.37 -13.57
C PRO A 47 -39.09 38.58 -12.64
N LEU A 48 -38.42 38.35 -11.51
CA LEU A 48 -37.70 39.44 -10.82
C LEU A 48 -36.27 39.52 -11.38
N ALA A 49 -35.85 40.73 -11.72
CA ALA A 49 -34.55 41.03 -12.30
C ALA A 49 -33.40 40.64 -11.34
N ARG A 50 -32.35 39.98 -11.87
CA ARG A 50 -31.10 39.73 -11.14
C ARG A 50 -30.08 40.82 -11.51
N PRO A 51 -29.26 41.28 -10.55
CA PRO A 51 -28.23 42.30 -10.78
C PRO A 51 -27.08 41.74 -11.64
N PRO A 52 -26.26 42.61 -12.26
CA PRO A 52 -25.21 42.19 -13.20
C PRO A 52 -24.11 41.36 -12.51
N PRO A 53 -23.46 40.43 -13.23
CA PRO A 53 -22.37 39.65 -12.68
C PRO A 53 -21.11 40.51 -12.53
N ILE A 54 -20.50 40.41 -11.35
CA ILE A 54 -19.17 40.93 -11.05
C ILE A 54 -18.14 40.15 -11.89
N LEU A 55 -17.36 40.87 -12.70
CA LEU A 55 -16.21 40.35 -13.41
C LEU A 55 -15.18 39.80 -12.41
N GLY A 56 -14.66 38.59 -12.64
CA GLY A 56 -13.38 38.17 -12.06
C GLY A 56 -13.29 36.76 -11.51
N THR A 57 -13.73 35.73 -12.24
CA THR A 57 -13.17 34.38 -12.05
C THR A 57 -12.74 33.86 -13.41
N ARG A 58 -11.44 33.63 -13.58
CA ARG A 58 -10.89 32.90 -14.73
C ARG A 58 -11.47 31.49 -14.67
N ALA A 59 -12.52 31.22 -15.44
CA ALA A 59 -12.98 29.88 -15.73
C ALA A 59 -11.81 29.12 -16.38
N ARG A 60 -11.17 28.21 -15.64
CA ARG A 60 -10.28 27.20 -16.23
C ARG A 60 -11.14 26.35 -17.17
N ALA A 61 -11.08 26.68 -18.46
CA ALA A 61 -11.72 25.90 -19.50
C ALA A 61 -11.21 24.45 -19.40
N ARG A 62 -12.13 23.52 -19.18
CA ARG A 62 -11.85 22.07 -19.28
C ARG A 62 -11.48 21.77 -20.73
N ARG A 63 -10.17 21.79 -21.03
CA ARG A 63 -9.64 21.34 -22.31
C ARG A 63 -9.85 19.82 -22.36
N ARG A 64 -10.90 19.36 -23.04
CA ARG A 64 -11.01 17.96 -23.45
C ARG A 64 -9.72 17.63 -24.21
N LEU A 65 -8.96 16.66 -23.70
CA LEU A 65 -7.77 16.15 -24.35
C LEU A 65 -8.22 15.57 -25.70
N ARG A 66 -7.77 16.20 -26.79
CA ARG A 66 -8.01 15.70 -28.15
C ARG A 66 -7.18 14.44 -28.32
N GLY A 67 -7.85 13.28 -28.40
CA GLY A 67 -7.42 12.04 -29.07
C GLY A 67 -6.12 11.39 -28.61
N GLY A 68 -6.20 10.18 -28.05
CA GLY A 68 -5.19 9.11 -28.21
C GLY A 68 -3.71 9.39 -27.90
N GLY A 69 -3.37 10.50 -27.23
CA GLY A 69 -1.98 10.83 -26.87
C GLY A 69 -1.52 10.14 -25.58
N CYS A 70 -0.20 10.05 -25.42
CA CYS A 70 0.50 9.70 -24.19
C CYS A 70 0.60 10.92 -23.27
N MET A 71 0.68 10.69 -21.95
CA MET A 71 0.89 11.72 -20.93
C MET A 71 2.38 11.88 -20.65
N ARG A 72 2.88 13.13 -20.59
CA ARG A 72 4.26 13.41 -20.15
C ARG A 72 4.36 13.32 -18.63
N ILE A 73 4.95 12.25 -18.14
CA ILE A 73 5.00 11.91 -16.71
C ILE A 73 6.39 12.12 -16.15
N VAL A 74 6.47 12.77 -14.99
CA VAL A 74 7.62 12.59 -14.10
C VAL A 74 7.21 11.70 -12.94
N LEU A 75 7.86 10.54 -12.85
CA LEU A 75 7.61 9.56 -11.81
C LEU A 75 8.52 9.82 -10.61
N PHE A 76 7.94 10.05 -9.45
CA PHE A 76 8.64 10.05 -8.18
C PHE A 76 8.44 8.69 -7.54
N GLY A 77 9.50 8.03 -7.11
CA GLY A 77 9.37 6.75 -6.43
C GLY A 77 10.69 6.15 -6.00
N GLN A 78 10.61 4.92 -5.51
CA GLN A 78 11.76 4.16 -5.03
C GLN A 78 11.46 2.66 -5.01
N ALA A 79 12.50 1.87 -4.78
CA ALA A 79 12.46 0.43 -4.62
C ALA A 79 11.81 -0.29 -5.82
N ALA A 80 11.49 -1.58 -5.62
CA ALA A 80 10.83 -2.39 -6.64
C ALA A 80 9.45 -1.83 -7.05
N PHE A 81 8.73 -1.16 -6.14
CA PHE A 81 7.41 -0.62 -6.46
C PHE A 81 7.50 0.51 -7.49
N GLY A 82 8.39 1.49 -7.27
CA GLY A 82 8.64 2.55 -8.23
C GLY A 82 9.11 2.02 -9.58
N LYS A 83 10.03 1.03 -9.57
CA LYS A 83 10.50 0.35 -10.79
C LYS A 83 9.35 -0.29 -11.58
N ASP A 84 8.49 -1.05 -10.93
CA ASP A 84 7.44 -1.80 -11.63
C ASP A 84 6.35 -0.85 -12.15
N VAL A 85 6.04 0.24 -11.42
CA VAL A 85 5.22 1.34 -11.95
C VAL A 85 5.86 1.98 -13.18
N PHE A 86 7.16 2.26 -13.14
CA PHE A 86 7.90 2.83 -14.28
C PHE A 86 7.78 1.95 -15.53
N GLU A 87 8.02 0.65 -15.38
CA GLU A 87 7.93 -0.31 -16.47
C GLU A 87 6.52 -0.42 -17.03
N GLN A 88 5.49 -0.48 -16.16
CA GLN A 88 4.10 -0.57 -16.61
C GLN A 88 3.60 0.70 -17.29
N LEU A 89 3.96 1.89 -16.80
CA LEU A 89 3.61 3.15 -17.47
C LEU A 89 4.17 3.20 -18.90
N ARG A 90 5.43 2.79 -19.08
CA ARG A 90 6.05 2.72 -20.41
C ARG A 90 5.42 1.66 -21.29
N ALA A 91 5.09 0.49 -20.74
CA ALA A 91 4.38 -0.57 -21.46
C ALA A 91 2.96 -0.13 -21.89
N ALA A 92 2.31 0.72 -21.10
CA ALA A 92 1.02 1.34 -21.42
C ALA A 92 1.13 2.46 -22.47
N GLY A 93 2.35 2.79 -22.94
CA GLY A 93 2.61 3.81 -23.95
C GLY A 93 2.67 5.23 -23.40
N GLU A 94 2.77 5.42 -22.09
CA GLU A 94 2.93 6.75 -21.48
C GLU A 94 4.38 7.26 -21.65
N ASP A 95 4.54 8.59 -21.75
CA ASP A 95 5.84 9.24 -21.95
C ASP A 95 6.46 9.58 -20.59
N VAL A 96 7.24 8.66 -20.02
CA VAL A 96 7.99 8.94 -18.78
C VAL A 96 9.23 9.77 -19.11
N VAL A 97 9.09 11.09 -19.02
CA VAL A 97 10.10 12.09 -19.44
C VAL A 97 11.20 12.31 -18.41
N GLY A 98 11.00 11.83 -17.19
CA GLY A 98 11.98 11.91 -16.12
C GLY A 98 11.56 11.10 -14.90
N VAL A 99 12.55 10.80 -14.07
CA VAL A 99 12.35 10.03 -12.83
C VAL A 99 12.99 10.78 -11.67
N SER A 100 12.30 10.82 -10.53
CA SER A 100 12.86 11.32 -9.29
C SER A 100 12.91 10.24 -8.22
N THR A 101 14.06 10.10 -7.59
CA THR A 101 14.36 9.05 -6.60
C THR A 101 14.90 9.64 -5.32
N PRO A 102 14.93 8.90 -4.20
CA PRO A 102 15.69 9.28 -3.03
C PRO A 102 17.19 9.41 -3.34
N ARG A 103 17.95 9.92 -2.37
CA ARG A 103 19.41 9.90 -2.45
C ARG A 103 19.93 8.47 -2.60
N GLN A 104 20.84 8.26 -3.54
CA GLN A 104 21.42 6.94 -3.79
C GLN A 104 22.31 6.50 -2.61
N GLY A 105 22.17 5.23 -2.22
CA GLY A 105 23.02 4.58 -1.22
C GLY A 105 24.18 3.80 -1.86
N ALA A 106 24.81 2.93 -1.07
CA ALA A 106 25.85 2.03 -1.57
C ALA A 106 25.34 1.06 -2.65
N ARG A 107 24.09 0.61 -2.51
CA ARG A 107 23.35 -0.06 -3.57
C ARG A 107 22.42 0.95 -4.22
N PRO A 108 22.46 1.11 -5.56
CA PRO A 108 21.52 1.97 -6.26
C PRO A 108 20.07 1.53 -6.05
N ASP A 109 19.16 2.50 -6.09
CA ASP A 109 17.72 2.23 -6.03
C ASP A 109 17.25 1.52 -7.31
N PRO A 110 16.39 0.48 -7.22
CA PRO A 110 15.89 -0.23 -8.40
C PRO A 110 15.21 0.65 -9.46
N LEU A 111 14.50 1.72 -9.05
CA LEU A 111 13.91 2.66 -10.01
C LEU A 111 14.98 3.53 -10.67
N PHE A 112 16.00 3.95 -9.91
CA PHE A 112 17.15 4.67 -10.47
C PHE A 112 17.85 3.84 -11.56
N GLU A 113 18.12 2.57 -11.28
CA GLU A 113 18.78 1.66 -12.24
C GLU A 113 17.94 1.47 -13.49
N ALA A 114 16.65 1.17 -13.34
CA ALA A 114 15.74 0.93 -14.46
C ALA A 114 15.58 2.18 -15.35
N ALA A 115 15.46 3.37 -14.74
CA ALA A 115 15.36 4.63 -15.48
C ALA A 115 16.65 4.94 -16.24
N SER A 116 17.81 4.76 -15.59
CA SER A 116 19.12 4.99 -16.21
C SER A 116 19.38 4.05 -17.39
N GLN A 117 19.04 2.76 -17.23
CA GLN A 117 19.16 1.76 -18.30
C GLN A 117 18.24 2.06 -19.49
N ALA A 118 17.07 2.67 -19.22
CA ALA A 118 16.13 3.10 -20.24
C ALA A 118 16.51 4.44 -20.91
N GLY A 119 17.59 5.10 -20.47
CA GLY A 119 17.97 6.42 -20.96
C GLY A 119 17.03 7.56 -20.50
N VAL A 120 16.22 7.32 -19.46
CA VAL A 120 15.33 8.33 -18.88
C VAL A 120 16.12 9.15 -17.87
N PRO A 121 16.10 10.49 -17.93
CA PRO A 121 16.89 11.31 -17.03
C PRO A 121 16.39 11.19 -15.58
N VAL A 122 17.33 11.11 -14.64
CA VAL A 122 17.04 10.91 -13.22
C VAL A 122 17.51 12.11 -12.39
N ILE A 123 16.72 12.50 -11.40
CA ILE A 123 17.05 13.54 -10.42
C ILE A 123 16.72 13.10 -9.00
N GLU A 124 17.66 13.23 -8.07
CA GLU A 124 17.32 12.93 -6.67
C GLU A 124 16.35 13.98 -6.11
N THR A 125 15.28 13.55 -5.44
CA THR A 125 14.23 14.43 -4.89
C THR A 125 14.80 15.57 -4.04
N PRO A 126 15.80 15.35 -3.15
CA PRO A 126 16.41 16.45 -2.38
C PRO A 126 17.06 17.54 -3.24
N MET A 127 17.52 17.24 -4.46
CA MET A 127 18.16 18.20 -5.36
C MET A 127 17.18 19.20 -5.96
N LEU A 128 15.88 18.85 -6.06
CA LEU A 128 14.82 19.76 -6.55
C LEU A 128 14.60 20.99 -5.66
N ARG A 129 15.30 21.05 -4.52
CA ARG A 129 15.37 22.23 -3.65
C ARG A 129 16.28 23.33 -4.21
N GLN A 130 17.24 22.96 -5.05
CA GLN A 130 18.23 23.84 -5.67
C GLN A 130 17.71 24.33 -7.03
N ASP A 131 18.15 25.51 -7.47
CA ASP A 131 17.59 26.12 -8.68
C ASP A 131 18.04 25.41 -9.96
N ASP A 132 19.31 25.08 -10.15
CA ASP A 132 19.76 24.43 -11.39
C ASP A 132 19.09 23.05 -11.63
N PRO A 133 19.02 22.14 -10.63
CA PRO A 133 18.30 20.87 -10.79
C PRO A 133 16.80 21.08 -11.00
N PHE A 134 16.20 22.08 -10.35
CA PHE A 134 14.80 22.42 -10.58
C PHE A 134 14.54 22.92 -12.01
N GLN A 135 15.42 23.76 -12.58
CA GLN A 135 15.28 24.22 -13.96
C GLN A 135 15.37 23.07 -14.96
N LYS A 136 16.26 22.09 -14.73
CA LYS A 136 16.33 20.85 -15.52
C LYS A 136 15.02 20.07 -15.45
N PHE A 137 14.45 19.93 -14.25
CA PHE A 137 13.16 19.28 -14.05
C PHE A 137 12.01 20.02 -14.77
N VAL A 138 11.96 21.35 -14.72
CA VAL A 138 10.96 22.16 -15.43
C VAL A 138 11.10 21.99 -16.95
N ALA A 139 12.33 21.90 -17.46
CA ALA A 139 12.60 21.70 -18.88
C ALA A 139 12.07 20.36 -19.43
N TRP A 140 11.78 19.38 -18.56
CA TRP A 140 11.09 18.15 -18.97
C TRP A 140 9.61 18.37 -19.31
N GLN A 141 9.04 19.53 -18.98
CA GLN A 141 7.64 19.88 -19.26
C GLN A 141 6.66 18.79 -18.79
N PRO A 142 6.64 18.47 -17.47
CA PRO A 142 5.73 17.48 -16.95
C PRO A 142 4.26 17.90 -17.15
N GLU A 143 3.44 16.98 -17.64
CA GLU A 143 1.99 17.14 -17.63
C GLU A 143 1.39 16.60 -16.33
N LEU A 144 1.94 15.51 -15.79
CA LEU A 144 1.50 14.88 -14.54
C LEU A 144 2.70 14.42 -13.72
N LEU A 145 2.66 14.64 -12.40
CA LEU A 145 3.57 13.97 -11.47
C LEU A 145 2.87 12.73 -10.88
N VAL A 146 3.61 11.64 -10.79
CA VAL A 146 3.08 10.37 -10.25
C VAL A 146 3.96 9.96 -9.08
N PHE A 147 3.39 9.85 -7.89
CA PHE A 147 4.10 9.52 -6.67
C PHE A 147 3.85 8.05 -6.30
N ALA A 148 4.85 7.21 -6.58
CA ALA A 148 4.87 5.79 -6.31
C ALA A 148 5.73 5.51 -5.07
N PHE A 149 5.10 5.49 -3.89
CA PHE A 149 5.76 5.20 -2.61
C PHE A 149 6.86 6.21 -2.23
N VAL A 150 6.53 7.51 -2.27
CA VAL A 150 7.48 8.60 -2.01
C VAL A 150 7.52 8.94 -0.53
N THR A 151 8.72 8.98 0.05
CA THR A 151 8.92 9.38 1.45
C THR A 151 9.45 10.80 1.60
N ASP A 152 10.07 11.36 0.57
CA ASP A 152 10.60 12.73 0.61
C ASP A 152 9.49 13.78 0.53
N ILE A 153 9.67 14.88 1.27
CA ILE A 153 8.77 16.04 1.15
C ILE A 153 9.06 16.75 -0.17
N VAL A 154 8.06 16.74 -1.05
CA VAL A 154 8.09 17.46 -2.33
C VAL A 154 7.54 18.88 -2.14
N ARG A 155 8.33 19.88 -2.49
CA ARG A 155 7.95 21.29 -2.31
C ARG A 155 6.87 21.70 -3.31
N LYS A 156 6.03 22.67 -2.92
CA LYS A 156 4.99 23.26 -3.77
C LYS A 156 5.49 23.67 -5.16
N ARG A 157 6.70 24.26 -5.26
CA ARG A 157 7.31 24.65 -6.56
C ARG A 157 7.40 23.49 -7.57
N VAL A 158 7.60 22.27 -7.08
CA VAL A 158 7.70 21.05 -7.90
C VAL A 158 6.30 20.61 -8.31
N LEU A 159 5.35 20.58 -7.36
CA LEU A 159 3.94 20.25 -7.62
C LEU A 159 3.32 21.18 -8.67
N ASP A 160 3.60 22.48 -8.58
CA ASP A 160 3.08 23.52 -9.47
C ASP A 160 3.67 23.46 -10.90
N ALA A 161 4.77 22.73 -11.10
CA ALA A 161 5.41 22.62 -12.41
C ALA A 161 4.64 21.73 -13.40
N ALA A 162 3.77 20.84 -12.90
CA ALA A 162 2.99 19.95 -13.73
C ALA A 162 1.63 20.54 -14.11
N THR A 163 1.25 20.38 -15.38
CA THR A 163 -0.01 20.93 -15.92
C THR A 163 -1.27 20.43 -15.18
N HIS A 164 -1.29 19.15 -14.83
CA HIS A 164 -2.41 18.48 -14.16
C HIS A 164 -2.19 18.30 -12.65
N GLY A 165 -1.03 18.72 -12.12
CA GLY A 165 -0.64 18.52 -10.73
C GLY A 165 -0.02 17.14 -10.50
N ALA A 166 -0.29 16.55 -9.34
CA ALA A 166 0.29 15.28 -8.93
C ALA A 166 -0.77 14.30 -8.40
N ILE A 167 -0.54 13.01 -8.63
CA ILE A 167 -1.32 11.92 -8.03
C ILE A 167 -0.40 11.02 -7.23
N GLN A 168 -0.93 10.40 -6.18
CA GLN A 168 -0.14 9.59 -5.25
C GLN A 168 -0.85 8.29 -4.89
N TYR A 169 -0.04 7.24 -4.73
CA TYR A 169 -0.43 5.99 -4.11
C TYR A 169 -0.31 6.09 -2.58
N HIS A 170 -1.37 5.70 -1.87
CA HIS A 170 -1.37 5.56 -0.41
C HIS A 170 -1.91 4.20 0.03
N PRO A 171 -1.23 3.44 0.91
CA PRO A 171 -1.61 2.07 1.28
C PRO A 171 -2.64 2.04 2.43
N SER A 172 -3.73 2.80 2.28
CA SER A 172 -4.92 2.70 3.13
C SER A 172 -6.18 3.13 2.37
N LEU A 173 -7.33 2.91 2.99
CA LEU A 173 -8.61 3.46 2.58
C LEU A 173 -8.77 4.88 3.15
N LEU A 174 -8.18 5.88 2.48
CA LEU A 174 -8.32 7.28 2.88
C LEU A 174 -9.81 7.65 3.04
N PRO A 175 -10.17 8.42 4.08
CA PRO A 175 -9.29 9.23 4.94
C PRO A 175 -8.69 8.51 6.16
N LEU A 176 -8.86 7.20 6.30
CA LEU A 176 -8.25 6.43 7.38
C LEU A 176 -6.74 6.31 7.19
N HIS A 177 -6.01 6.38 8.29
CA HIS A 177 -4.57 6.16 8.37
C HIS A 177 -3.75 7.04 7.42
N ARG A 178 -3.96 8.36 7.46
CA ARG A 178 -3.08 9.31 6.77
C ARG A 178 -1.64 9.20 7.32
N GLY A 179 -0.64 9.40 6.47
CA GLY A 179 0.77 9.40 6.86
C GLY A 179 1.52 8.09 6.64
N ARG A 180 2.76 8.04 7.14
CA ARG A 180 3.80 7.13 6.62
C ARG A 180 3.66 5.65 6.97
N THR A 181 2.96 5.31 8.05
CA THR A 181 2.90 3.93 8.56
C THR A 181 1.46 3.41 8.59
N ALA A 182 0.68 3.75 7.56
CA ALA A 182 -0.73 3.43 7.47
C ALA A 182 -1.03 1.93 7.58
N MET A 183 -0.22 1.09 6.91
CA MET A 183 -0.35 -0.37 6.97
C MET A 183 -0.12 -0.91 8.39
N ASN A 184 0.87 -0.38 9.11
CA ASN A 184 1.14 -0.76 10.49
C ASN A 184 -0.10 -0.50 11.35
N TRP A 185 -0.66 0.71 11.29
CA TRP A 185 -1.79 1.10 12.12
C TRP A 185 -3.10 0.38 11.75
N ALA A 186 -3.31 0.08 10.47
CA ALA A 186 -4.42 -0.78 10.06
C ALA A 186 -4.36 -2.15 10.75
N ILE A 187 -3.18 -2.78 10.78
CA ILE A 187 -3.02 -4.09 11.44
C ILE A 187 -3.08 -3.94 12.97
N ILE A 188 -2.36 -2.97 13.57
CA ILE A 188 -2.29 -2.75 15.03
C ILE A 188 -3.68 -2.47 15.62
N SER A 189 -4.51 -1.69 14.93
CA SER A 189 -5.89 -1.40 15.36
C SER A 189 -6.84 -2.60 15.23
N GLY A 190 -6.37 -3.71 14.64
CA GLY A 190 -7.15 -4.94 14.47
C GLY A 190 -8.12 -4.89 13.30
N ALA A 191 -7.87 -4.04 12.29
CA ALA A 191 -8.68 -3.97 11.10
C ALA A 191 -8.73 -5.34 10.39
N ARG A 192 -9.91 -5.69 9.87
CA ARG A 192 -10.13 -6.88 9.04
C ARG A 192 -10.00 -6.60 7.55
N GLN A 193 -10.09 -5.33 7.18
CA GLN A 193 -10.01 -4.87 5.81
C GLN A 193 -9.18 -3.59 5.78
N THR A 194 -8.42 -3.44 4.71
CA THR A 194 -7.72 -2.22 4.35
C THR A 194 -7.76 -2.09 2.83
N GLY A 195 -6.82 -1.36 2.24
CA GLY A 195 -6.75 -1.19 0.82
C GLY A 195 -5.70 -0.18 0.44
N LEU A 196 -5.91 0.41 -0.72
CA LEU A 196 -5.10 1.50 -1.23
C LEU A 196 -6.00 2.56 -1.84
N THR A 197 -5.47 3.78 -1.87
CA THR A 197 -6.10 4.94 -2.48
C THR A 197 -5.14 5.57 -3.48
N ILE A 198 -5.65 5.89 -4.67
CA ILE A 198 -5.01 6.84 -5.57
C ILE A 198 -5.74 8.16 -5.44
N PHE A 199 -5.02 9.22 -5.11
CA PHE A 199 -5.60 10.54 -4.83
C PHE A 199 -4.75 11.66 -5.44
N TRP A 200 -5.33 12.84 -5.55
CA TRP A 200 -4.64 14.06 -5.95
C TRP A 200 -3.84 14.62 -4.79
N VAL A 201 -2.58 14.97 -5.01
CA VAL A 201 -1.76 15.61 -3.97
C VAL A 201 -2.18 17.07 -3.80
N ASP A 202 -2.29 17.51 -2.56
CA ASP A 202 -2.50 18.90 -2.15
C ASP A 202 -1.41 19.32 -1.13
N GLU A 203 -1.65 20.38 -0.36
CA GLU A 203 -0.67 20.87 0.63
C GLU A 203 -0.69 20.09 1.96
N GLY A 204 -1.69 19.23 2.18
CA GLY A 204 -1.82 18.45 3.40
C GLY A 204 -1.14 17.08 3.31
N ILE A 205 -1.21 16.33 4.42
CA ILE A 205 -0.68 14.96 4.48
C ILE A 205 -1.79 13.99 4.10
N ASP A 206 -1.74 13.51 2.86
CA ASP A 206 -2.70 12.55 2.30
C ASP A 206 -4.17 13.03 2.41
N THR A 207 -4.42 14.34 2.30
CA THR A 207 -5.75 14.96 2.45
C THR A 207 -6.48 15.17 1.13
N GLY A 208 -5.76 15.10 0.01
CA GLY A 208 -6.31 15.52 -1.26
C GLY A 208 -7.40 14.60 -1.83
N PRO A 209 -8.16 15.08 -2.82
CA PRO A 209 -9.33 14.37 -3.34
C PRO A 209 -9.00 12.99 -3.93
N ILE A 210 -9.86 12.01 -3.67
CA ILE A 210 -9.73 10.63 -4.14
C ILE A 210 -10.06 10.52 -5.64
N ILE A 211 -9.25 9.73 -6.35
CA ILE A 211 -9.49 9.29 -7.73
C ILE A 211 -10.13 7.91 -7.74
N LEU A 212 -9.53 6.95 -7.03
CA LEU A 212 -10.04 5.59 -6.89
C LEU A 212 -9.52 4.93 -5.62
N GLN A 213 -10.21 3.88 -5.19
CA GLN A 213 -9.82 3.01 -4.08
C GLN A 213 -9.97 1.54 -4.47
N ARG A 214 -9.19 0.68 -3.82
CA ARG A 214 -9.33 -0.78 -3.87
C ARG A 214 -9.20 -1.34 -2.46
N THR A 215 -10.03 -2.32 -2.14
CA THR A 215 -10.03 -2.98 -0.82
C THR A 215 -9.30 -4.32 -0.87
N VAL A 216 -8.71 -4.71 0.25
CA VAL A 216 -8.13 -6.04 0.48
C VAL A 216 -8.48 -6.49 1.90
N GLU A 217 -8.70 -7.79 2.07
CA GLU A 217 -8.85 -8.40 3.40
C GLU A 217 -7.48 -8.47 4.09
N ILE A 218 -7.47 -8.35 5.41
CA ILE A 218 -6.30 -8.60 6.25
C ILE A 218 -6.52 -9.97 6.91
N ALA A 219 -5.73 -10.97 6.50
CA ALA A 219 -5.79 -12.30 7.08
C ALA A 219 -5.35 -12.29 8.57
N ASP A 220 -5.78 -13.31 9.32
CA ASP A 220 -5.40 -13.46 10.73
C ASP A 220 -3.88 -13.56 10.96
N ASP A 221 -3.14 -13.99 9.93
CA ASP A 221 -1.68 -14.13 9.93
C ASP A 221 -0.94 -13.12 9.07
N ASP A 222 -1.64 -12.14 8.49
CA ASP A 222 -0.97 -11.09 7.73
C ASP A 222 -0.12 -10.21 8.63
N SER A 223 1.17 -10.07 8.30
CA SER A 223 2.03 -9.00 8.80
C SER A 223 2.00 -7.82 7.83
N VAL A 224 2.62 -6.69 8.21
CA VAL A 224 2.79 -5.56 7.25
C VAL A 224 3.56 -6.03 6.01
N GLY A 225 4.54 -6.92 6.20
CA GLY A 225 5.31 -7.50 5.11
C GLY A 225 4.45 -8.33 4.14
N THR A 226 3.68 -9.28 4.64
CA THR A 226 2.83 -10.12 3.77
C THR A 226 1.71 -9.32 3.14
N LEU A 227 1.03 -8.47 3.92
CA LEU A 227 -0.01 -7.57 3.43
C LEU A 227 0.49 -6.72 2.26
N TYR A 228 1.69 -6.15 2.39
CA TYR A 228 2.29 -5.37 1.33
C TYR A 228 2.61 -6.22 0.10
N PHE A 229 3.48 -7.24 0.23
CA PHE A 229 4.01 -7.95 -0.93
C PHE A 229 2.98 -8.84 -1.63
N GLN A 230 2.02 -9.42 -0.89
CA GLN A 230 1.05 -10.37 -1.44
C GLN A 230 -0.23 -9.69 -1.92
N HIS A 231 -0.59 -8.53 -1.35
CA HIS A 231 -1.88 -7.89 -1.63
C HIS A 231 -1.72 -6.48 -2.19
N LEU A 232 -1.13 -5.56 -1.43
CA LEU A 232 -1.13 -4.13 -1.79
C LEU A 232 -0.15 -3.79 -2.92
N TYR A 233 1.00 -4.45 -3.00
CA TYR A 233 2.01 -4.21 -4.03
C TYR A 233 1.48 -4.44 -5.45
N PRO A 234 1.02 -5.65 -5.83
CA PRO A 234 0.56 -5.89 -7.19
C PRO A 234 -0.64 -5.01 -7.55
N LEU A 235 -1.60 -4.89 -6.63
CA LEU A 235 -2.80 -4.08 -6.82
C LEU A 235 -2.49 -2.58 -6.91
N GLY A 236 -1.48 -2.11 -6.17
CA GLY A 236 -1.05 -0.72 -6.14
C GLY A 236 -0.39 -0.28 -7.43
N VAL A 237 0.41 -1.16 -8.06
CA VAL A 237 0.99 -0.89 -9.38
C VAL A 237 -0.12 -0.72 -10.42
N GLU A 238 -1.06 -1.67 -10.48
CA GLU A 238 -2.20 -1.64 -11.40
C GLU A 238 -3.06 -0.38 -11.18
N ALA A 239 -3.39 -0.08 -9.93
CA ALA A 239 -4.22 1.06 -9.55
C ALA A 239 -3.58 2.41 -9.91
N LEU A 240 -2.26 2.55 -9.74
CA LEU A 240 -1.57 3.80 -10.04
C LEU A 240 -1.50 4.05 -11.55
N VAL A 241 -1.27 3.00 -12.35
CA VAL A 241 -1.33 3.08 -13.82
C VAL A 241 -2.76 3.40 -14.29
N GLU A 242 -3.78 2.79 -13.68
CA GLU A 242 -5.18 3.15 -13.93
C GLU A 242 -5.46 4.63 -13.58
N GLY A 243 -4.92 5.12 -12.47
CA GLY A 243 -5.01 6.53 -12.07
C GLY A 243 -4.46 7.47 -13.14
N VAL A 244 -3.28 7.18 -13.69
CA VAL A 244 -2.69 7.93 -14.81
C VAL A 244 -3.62 7.92 -16.02
N ARG A 245 -4.14 6.74 -16.39
CA ARG A 245 -5.07 6.60 -17.52
C ARG A 245 -6.32 7.47 -17.33
N LEU A 246 -6.93 7.46 -16.14
CA LEU A 246 -8.10 8.28 -15.83
C LEU A 246 -7.82 9.79 -15.93
N VAL A 247 -6.63 10.22 -15.50
CA VAL A 247 -6.20 11.62 -15.64
C VAL A 247 -6.04 11.99 -17.11
N ARG A 248 -5.37 11.14 -17.90
CA ARG A 248 -5.17 11.31 -19.35
C ARG A 248 -6.47 11.31 -20.16
N GLU A 249 -7.48 10.58 -19.73
CA GLU A 249 -8.80 10.59 -20.37
C GLU A 249 -9.66 11.78 -19.90
N GLY A 250 -9.21 12.53 -18.89
CA GLY A 250 -9.95 13.66 -18.33
C GLY A 250 -11.19 13.25 -17.54
N VAL A 251 -11.23 12.01 -17.05
CA VAL A 251 -12.34 11.41 -16.28
C VAL A 251 -11.96 11.09 -14.84
N ALA A 252 -10.71 11.33 -14.42
CA ALA A 252 -10.30 11.20 -13.02
C ALA A 252 -11.15 12.10 -12.11
N GLU A 253 -11.81 11.46 -11.14
CA GLU A 253 -12.64 12.13 -10.17
C GLU A 253 -11.80 12.95 -9.19
N ARG A 254 -12.48 13.88 -8.50
CA ARG A 254 -11.92 14.68 -7.41
C ARG A 254 -12.87 14.60 -6.22
N THR A 255 -13.07 13.38 -5.73
CA THR A 255 -14.00 13.10 -4.64
C THR A 255 -13.38 13.57 -3.33
N PRO A 256 -13.92 14.61 -2.67
CA PRO A 256 -13.37 15.07 -1.40
C PRO A 256 -13.42 13.97 -0.35
N GLN A 257 -12.40 13.92 0.50
CA GLN A 257 -12.40 13.01 1.63
C GLN A 257 -13.40 13.45 2.71
N ASP A 258 -13.99 12.50 3.42
CA ASP A 258 -14.87 12.78 4.57
C ASP A 258 -14.02 13.05 5.82
N GLU A 259 -13.79 14.33 6.12
CA GLU A 259 -12.96 14.73 7.26
C GLU A 259 -13.47 14.21 8.62
N THR A 260 -14.75 13.82 8.74
CA THR A 260 -15.28 13.24 9.99
C THR A 260 -14.77 11.83 10.26
N GLN A 261 -14.25 11.15 9.24
CA GLN A 261 -13.65 9.82 9.33
C GLN A 261 -12.13 9.84 9.25
N ALA A 262 -11.51 11.02 9.15
CA ALA A 262 -10.06 11.13 9.00
C ALA A 262 -9.33 10.68 10.27
N THR A 263 -8.32 9.83 10.08
CA THR A 263 -7.37 9.49 11.15
C THR A 263 -5.96 9.79 10.69
N TYR A 264 -5.11 10.15 11.65
CA TYR A 264 -3.68 10.35 11.48
C TYR A 264 -2.99 9.79 12.70
N GLU A 265 -2.09 8.85 12.49
CA GLU A 265 -1.30 8.25 13.55
C GLU A 265 0.19 8.63 13.38
N PRO A 266 0.94 8.77 14.48
CA PRO A 266 2.37 9.04 14.39
C PRO A 266 3.10 7.89 13.67
N PRO A 267 4.26 8.14 13.04
CA PRO A 267 5.06 7.07 12.46
C PRO A 267 5.33 5.94 13.46
N CYS A 268 4.92 4.72 13.12
CA CYS A 268 5.19 3.54 13.92
C CYS A 268 6.71 3.31 14.02
N GLY A 269 7.24 3.36 15.23
CA GLY A 269 8.67 3.35 15.53
C GLY A 269 8.93 2.64 16.85
N PRO A 270 10.18 2.62 17.36
CA PRO A 270 10.55 1.84 18.54
C PRO A 270 9.67 2.09 19.77
N GLU A 271 9.29 3.35 20.03
CA GLU A 271 8.37 3.70 21.13
C GLU A 271 6.99 3.06 21.00
N HIS A 272 6.46 3.02 19.77
CA HIS A 272 5.18 2.39 19.46
C HIS A 272 5.28 0.87 19.42
N ALA A 273 6.48 0.30 19.27
CA ALA A 273 6.69 -1.13 19.11
C ALA A 273 6.64 -1.90 20.45
N LYS A 274 6.68 -1.21 21.58
CA LYS A 274 6.71 -1.81 22.92
C LYS A 274 5.46 -2.64 23.15
N ILE A 275 5.64 -3.92 23.50
CA ILE A 275 4.53 -4.83 23.78
C ILE A 275 3.98 -4.55 25.17
N ASP A 276 2.66 -4.35 25.25
CA ASP A 276 1.92 -4.33 26.50
C ASP A 276 1.21 -5.67 26.71
N TRP A 277 1.84 -6.57 27.47
CA TRP A 277 1.33 -7.91 27.76
C TRP A 277 0.03 -7.92 28.59
N MET A 278 -0.35 -6.77 29.17
CA MET A 278 -1.61 -6.60 29.88
C MET A 278 -2.80 -6.35 28.96
N GLN A 279 -2.58 -6.28 27.65
CA GLN A 279 -3.65 -6.26 26.65
C GLN A 279 -4.14 -7.68 26.34
N HIS A 280 -5.36 -7.78 25.80
CA HIS A 280 -5.89 -9.05 25.30
C HIS A 280 -4.98 -9.62 24.20
N GLY A 281 -4.78 -10.94 24.16
CA GLY A 281 -3.83 -11.60 23.25
C GLY A 281 -4.11 -11.36 21.77
N ARG A 282 -5.36 -11.08 21.39
CA ARG A 282 -5.73 -10.60 20.04
C ARG A 282 -5.06 -9.26 19.69
N VAL A 283 -5.04 -8.32 20.63
CA VAL A 283 -4.42 -7.00 20.48
C VAL A 283 -2.91 -7.15 20.41
N VAL A 284 -2.31 -7.93 21.31
CA VAL A 284 -0.86 -8.20 21.28
C VAL A 284 -0.44 -8.91 19.99
N GLY A 285 -1.21 -9.89 19.52
CA GLY A 285 -0.95 -10.57 18.25
C GLY A 285 -1.05 -9.64 17.04
N ALA A 286 -2.05 -8.75 17.02
CA ALA A 286 -2.17 -7.70 16.01
C ALA A 286 -0.99 -6.72 16.07
N HIS A 287 -0.54 -6.36 17.27
CA HIS A 287 0.61 -5.49 17.49
C HIS A 287 1.91 -6.08 16.94
N ILE A 288 2.16 -7.37 17.20
CA ILE A 288 3.33 -8.08 16.67
C ILE A 288 3.31 -8.09 15.14
N ARG A 289 2.19 -8.47 14.52
CA ARG A 289 2.03 -8.48 13.05
C ARG A 289 2.17 -7.09 12.44
N GLY A 290 1.61 -6.08 13.09
CA GLY A 290 1.65 -4.69 12.66
C GLY A 290 3.03 -4.03 12.80
N CYS A 291 3.94 -4.63 13.56
CA CYS A 291 5.35 -4.21 13.64
C CYS A 291 6.29 -5.08 12.81
N ASP A 292 5.78 -6.09 12.08
CA ASP A 292 6.59 -7.04 11.29
C ASP A 292 6.50 -6.70 9.80
N PRO A 293 7.61 -6.34 9.11
CA PRO A 293 9.01 -6.57 9.49
C PRO A 293 9.69 -5.45 10.27
N GLN A 294 9.15 -4.24 10.28
CA GLN A 294 9.70 -3.10 11.01
C GLN A 294 8.59 -2.33 11.72
N PRO A 295 8.86 -1.80 12.94
CA PRO A 295 10.15 -1.80 13.66
C PRO A 295 10.51 -3.10 14.41
N GLY A 296 9.60 -4.08 14.45
CA GLY A 296 9.66 -5.30 15.27
C GLY A 296 9.09 -5.05 16.66
N ALA A 297 8.05 -5.79 17.04
CA ALA A 297 7.38 -5.60 18.33
C ALA A 297 8.30 -6.04 19.47
N ALA A 298 8.53 -5.17 20.44
CA ALA A 298 9.65 -5.27 21.36
C ALA A 298 9.19 -5.52 22.80
N ALA A 299 9.87 -6.44 23.48
CA ALA A 299 9.70 -6.76 24.90
C ALA A 299 11.07 -6.76 25.60
N SER A 300 11.05 -6.69 26.93
CA SER A 300 12.21 -6.89 27.79
C SER A 300 12.35 -8.36 28.14
N LEU A 301 13.54 -8.92 28.00
CA LEU A 301 13.93 -10.23 28.52
C LEU A 301 15.14 -10.02 29.41
N ARG A 302 14.96 -10.08 30.74
CA ARG A 302 16.05 -9.90 31.73
C ARG A 302 16.81 -8.58 31.55
N GLY A 303 16.10 -7.52 31.17
CA GLY A 303 16.65 -6.19 30.92
C GLY A 303 17.19 -5.96 29.50
N GLU A 304 17.20 -6.98 28.65
CA GLU A 304 17.60 -6.86 27.24
C GLU A 304 16.37 -6.72 26.33
N THR A 305 16.47 -5.93 25.26
CA THR A 305 15.40 -5.85 24.25
C THR A 305 15.39 -7.11 23.38
N VAL A 306 14.22 -7.73 23.24
CA VAL A 306 13.94 -8.75 22.23
C VAL A 306 12.77 -8.32 21.36
N ARG A 307 12.93 -8.40 20.04
CA ARG A 307 11.88 -8.17 19.04
C ARG A 307 11.26 -9.48 18.59
N LEU A 308 9.95 -9.49 18.43
CA LEU A 308 9.13 -10.63 18.04
C LEU A 308 8.53 -10.40 16.65
N PHE A 309 8.45 -11.45 15.84
CA PHE A 309 7.89 -11.43 14.49
C PHE A 309 7.11 -12.72 14.20
N GLU A 310 6.33 -12.74 13.11
CA GLU A 310 5.50 -13.89 12.73
C GLU A 310 4.54 -14.31 13.86
N GLY A 311 3.88 -13.32 14.48
CA GLY A 311 2.98 -13.51 15.62
C GLY A 311 1.59 -14.01 15.21
N ARG A 312 1.08 -15.06 15.88
CA ARG A 312 -0.28 -15.58 15.66
C ARG A 312 -0.99 -15.85 16.99
N TYR A 313 -2.14 -15.21 17.20
CA TYR A 313 -2.98 -15.41 18.38
C TYR A 313 -3.88 -16.64 18.26
N ARG A 314 -4.02 -17.40 19.35
CA ARG A 314 -4.98 -18.49 19.51
C ARG A 314 -5.76 -18.33 20.82
N PRO A 315 -7.11 -18.39 20.81
CA PRO A 315 -7.90 -18.34 22.03
C PRO A 315 -7.56 -19.45 23.02
N GLY A 316 -7.66 -19.15 24.31
CA GLY A 316 -7.39 -20.11 25.39
C GLY A 316 -7.30 -19.42 26.76
N ALA A 317 -6.91 -20.19 27.77
CA ALA A 317 -6.71 -19.70 29.13
C ALA A 317 -5.44 -20.34 29.71
N PRO A 318 -4.24 -19.87 29.32
CA PRO A 318 -3.01 -20.37 29.92
C PRO A 318 -2.99 -20.06 31.42
N GLY A 319 -2.42 -20.95 32.21
CA GLY A 319 -2.29 -20.76 33.67
C GLY A 319 -1.15 -19.84 34.09
N GLU A 320 -0.22 -19.56 33.17
CA GLU A 320 0.95 -18.72 33.43
C GLU A 320 0.66 -17.22 33.20
N PRO A 321 1.43 -16.32 33.86
CA PRO A 321 1.31 -14.88 33.63
C PRO A 321 1.53 -14.50 32.14
N PRO A 322 0.83 -13.47 31.62
CA PRO A 322 1.08 -12.94 30.28
C PRO A 322 2.55 -12.58 30.05
N GLY A 323 3.08 -12.90 28.88
CA GLY A 323 4.50 -12.73 28.54
C GLY A 323 5.37 -13.96 28.85
N THR A 324 4.86 -14.96 29.58
CA THR A 324 5.61 -16.19 29.89
C THR A 324 5.69 -17.11 28.66
N VAL A 325 6.90 -17.53 28.29
CA VAL A 325 7.12 -18.54 27.26
C VAL A 325 6.72 -19.91 27.81
N LEU A 326 5.67 -20.50 27.25
CA LEU A 326 5.07 -21.76 27.69
C LEU A 326 5.81 -22.98 27.14
N ALA A 327 6.15 -22.94 25.84
CA ALA A 327 6.73 -24.07 25.12
C ALA A 327 7.52 -23.59 23.90
N ALA A 328 8.44 -24.43 23.45
CA ALA A 328 9.11 -24.31 22.15
C ALA A 328 8.76 -25.53 21.29
N MET A 329 8.33 -25.29 20.05
CA MET A 329 7.90 -26.33 19.11
C MET A 329 8.55 -26.10 17.75
N GLY A 330 9.58 -26.88 17.43
CA GLY A 330 10.38 -26.65 16.22
C GLY A 330 11.03 -25.27 16.27
N ALA A 331 10.73 -24.40 15.29
CA ALA A 331 11.25 -23.03 15.22
C ALA A 331 10.43 -21.99 16.01
N THR A 332 9.23 -22.36 16.47
CA THR A 332 8.28 -21.42 17.10
C THR A 332 8.29 -21.54 18.62
N VAL A 333 7.84 -20.49 19.30
CA VAL A 333 7.53 -20.52 20.73
C VAL A 333 6.09 -20.08 20.98
N GLU A 334 5.50 -20.60 22.04
CA GLU A 334 4.17 -20.19 22.52
C GLU A 334 4.31 -19.32 23.76
N ILE A 335 3.68 -18.15 23.74
CA ILE A 335 3.75 -17.18 24.82
C ILE A 335 2.34 -17.01 25.41
N ALA A 336 2.23 -17.05 26.73
CA ALA A 336 0.99 -16.79 27.43
C ALA A 336 0.52 -15.35 27.19
N ALA A 337 -0.77 -15.17 26.96
CA ALA A 337 -1.39 -13.86 26.84
C ALA A 337 -2.79 -13.88 27.47
N ILE A 338 -3.33 -12.71 27.77
CA ILE A 338 -4.70 -12.62 28.30
C ILE A 338 -5.68 -13.15 27.25
N GLY A 339 -6.50 -14.12 27.63
CA GLY A 339 -7.47 -14.75 26.74
C GLY A 339 -6.86 -15.68 25.68
N GLY A 340 -5.59 -16.07 25.78
CA GLY A 340 -5.06 -17.11 24.91
C GLY A 340 -3.54 -17.24 24.86
N THR A 341 -3.03 -17.68 23.71
CA THR A 341 -1.60 -17.88 23.46
C THR A 341 -1.18 -17.17 22.19
N ILE A 342 0.07 -16.76 22.13
CA ILE A 342 0.67 -16.14 20.95
C ILE A 342 1.82 -17.03 20.50
N SER A 343 1.69 -17.59 19.31
CA SER A 343 2.78 -18.26 18.62
C SER A 343 3.68 -17.22 17.97
N VAL A 344 4.99 -17.34 18.13
CA VAL A 344 6.00 -16.46 17.52
C VAL A 344 6.99 -17.34 16.77
N GLY A 345 7.18 -17.06 15.47
CA GLY A 345 8.08 -17.83 14.60
C GLY A 345 9.53 -17.33 14.62
N ARG A 346 9.73 -16.03 14.85
CA ARG A 346 11.05 -15.41 14.81
C ARG A 346 11.25 -14.42 15.95
N ALA A 347 12.48 -14.35 16.44
CA ALA A 347 12.88 -13.37 17.44
C ALA A 347 14.26 -12.77 17.10
N GLN A 348 14.57 -11.62 17.68
CA GLN A 348 15.82 -10.91 17.48
C GLN A 348 16.20 -10.16 18.76
N ARG A 349 17.41 -10.39 19.29
CA ARG A 349 18.01 -9.51 20.32
C ARG A 349 18.69 -8.33 19.67
N ASP A 350 18.86 -7.24 20.40
CA ASP A 350 19.60 -6.08 19.90
C ASP A 350 21.03 -6.46 19.47
N GLY A 351 21.41 -6.08 18.25
CA GLY A 351 22.71 -6.40 17.64
C GLY A 351 22.78 -7.74 16.92
N ASP A 352 21.84 -8.67 17.17
CA ASP A 352 21.83 -10.00 16.57
C ASP A 352 21.01 -10.05 15.26
N PRO A 353 21.27 -11.01 14.35
CA PRO A 353 20.39 -11.30 13.24
C PRO A 353 19.06 -11.91 13.71
N LYS A 354 17.98 -11.71 12.94
CA LYS A 354 16.69 -12.39 13.16
C LYS A 354 16.87 -13.91 13.06
N ALA A 355 16.46 -14.65 14.09
CA ALA A 355 16.61 -16.11 14.19
C ALA A 355 15.27 -16.80 14.50
N ALA A 356 15.23 -18.14 14.50
CA ALA A 356 14.06 -18.87 14.98
C ALA A 356 13.78 -18.49 16.44
N ALA A 357 12.51 -18.33 16.80
CA ALA A 357 12.15 -17.87 18.14
C ALA A 357 12.64 -18.85 19.23
N SER A 358 12.60 -20.15 18.93
CA SER A 358 13.11 -21.23 19.79
C SER A 358 14.61 -21.15 20.08
N ASP A 359 15.39 -20.50 19.22
CA ASP A 359 16.83 -20.35 19.41
C ASP A 359 17.13 -19.21 20.40
N VAL A 360 16.25 -18.21 20.47
CA VAL A 360 16.40 -16.98 21.26
C VAL A 360 15.73 -17.05 22.63
N LEU A 361 14.56 -17.71 22.69
CA LEU A 361 13.68 -17.80 23.85
C LEU A 361 13.59 -19.24 24.37
N ARG A 362 13.38 -19.43 25.67
CA ARG A 362 13.26 -20.74 26.32
C ARG A 362 11.97 -20.81 27.15
N PRO A 363 11.35 -22.00 27.29
CA PRO A 363 10.24 -22.18 28.22
C PRO A 363 10.60 -21.69 29.63
N GLY A 364 9.69 -20.94 30.26
CA GLY A 364 9.88 -20.27 31.54
C GLY A 364 10.49 -18.87 31.45
N ASP A 365 10.97 -18.42 30.29
CA ASP A 365 11.33 -17.01 30.10
C ASP A 365 10.10 -16.12 30.26
N LEU A 366 10.24 -15.03 31.01
CA LEU A 366 9.22 -14.00 31.15
C LEU A 366 9.59 -12.78 30.29
N LEU A 367 8.72 -12.46 29.33
CA LEU A 367 8.83 -11.26 28.51
C LEU A 367 8.03 -10.14 29.17
N GLU A 368 8.71 -9.07 29.52
CA GLU A 368 8.13 -7.93 30.21
C GLU A 368 7.94 -6.77 29.23
N ARG A 369 7.11 -5.81 29.63
CA ARG A 369 6.98 -4.55 28.89
C ARG A 369 8.29 -3.75 29.03
N LEU A 370 8.75 -3.16 27.93
CA LEU A 370 9.88 -2.22 27.98
C LEU A 370 9.50 -0.95 28.75
N PRO A 371 10.45 -0.33 29.49
CA PRO A 371 10.19 0.88 30.28
C PRO A 371 9.74 2.08 29.45
#